data_AF-K2R3J4-F1
#
_entry.id   AF-K2R3J4-F1
#
_cell.length_a   1.000
_cell.length_b   1.000
_cell.length_c   1.000
_cell.angle_alpha   90.00
_cell.angle_beta   90.00
_cell.angle_gamma   90.00
#
_symmetry.space_group_name_H-M   'P 1'
#
loop_
_entity.id
_entity.type
_entity.pdbx_description
1 polymer ?
#
loop_
_entity_poly.entity_id
_entity_poly.type
_entity_poly.pdbx_seq_one_letter_code
_entity_poly.pdbx_strand_id
1 'polypeptide(L)'
;MSAETGQINPSANTPLTEKDSADNNKNQSKGSAPASTMTDATATSAPAIKAPFPHPLPQCKPAPPAALTDDQEKKYQELLESVKKWEKVPKSTAKKPEEEPLSDDERMWLTRECLLRYLRAVKWTSVAAAEKRLLDTVIWRREYGTNTFTADYISPENETGKLIILGYDNEGRPCLYMDPSKQNTEKSDRQVHNLVFMLEKAIDLMPAGVESVALLINFKNSTSAKNPSLGQGKQVLNILQGQYPERNGKSLISELPWYVSTFFKLISPFIDPVTKEKMKFNEPFGNFIPPSQLMKNYGGEVEFEYDHSVYWPTLNQMCDKLRAERKARWESRGKQIGDSEFAIKGGEEAAAEP
;
A
#
# COMPACT_ATOMS: atom_id res chain seq x y z
N MET A 1 21.63 -61.18 -24.50
CA MET A 1 22.62 -60.13 -24.74
C MET A 1 22.63 -59.27 -23.47
N SER A 2 23.23 -59.70 -22.35
CA SER A 2 24.68 -59.88 -22.09
C SER A 2 25.42 -58.56 -22.39
N ALA A 3 26.11 -57.86 -21.48
CA ALA A 3 26.73 -58.12 -20.17
C ALA A 3 26.74 -56.79 -19.35
N GLU A 4 26.71 -56.71 -18.01
CA GLU A 4 27.81 -56.98 -17.04
C GLU A 4 29.11 -56.24 -17.41
N THR A 5 29.75 -55.37 -16.61
CA THR A 5 30.28 -55.38 -15.21
C THR A 5 30.88 -53.97 -14.94
N GLY A 6 31.14 -53.43 -13.75
CA GLY A 6 31.21 -53.98 -12.40
C GLY A 6 31.53 -52.91 -11.33
N GLN A 7 31.58 -53.39 -10.08
CA GLN A 7 31.87 -52.73 -8.79
C GLN A 7 33.36 -52.29 -8.71
N ILE A 8 33.96 -51.63 -7.70
CA ILE A 8 34.09 -51.84 -6.23
C ILE A 8 34.83 -50.56 -5.71
N ASN A 9 34.29 -49.71 -4.81
CA ASN A 9 34.38 -49.69 -3.33
C ASN A 9 35.73 -49.15 -2.72
N PRO A 10 35.82 -48.82 -1.41
CA PRO A 10 36.28 -47.53 -0.89
C PRO A 10 37.58 -47.66 -0.07
N SER A 11 38.09 -46.57 0.52
CA SER A 11 39.08 -46.67 1.59
C SER A 11 38.97 -45.52 2.59
N ALA A 12 39.14 -45.91 3.85
CA ALA A 12 38.97 -45.15 5.07
C ALA A 12 40.33 -44.78 5.70
N ASN A 13 40.21 -44.00 6.77
CA ASN A 13 41.03 -43.97 8.00
C ASN A 13 42.06 -42.84 8.26
N THR A 14 41.61 -41.87 9.09
CA THR A 14 42.02 -41.54 10.49
C THR A 14 43.45 -41.00 10.83
N PRO A 15 43.70 -40.46 12.05
CA PRO A 15 44.24 -39.09 12.26
C PRO A 15 45.53 -39.05 13.11
N LEU A 16 46.19 -37.89 13.20
CA LEU A 16 47.28 -37.60 14.16
C LEU A 16 47.36 -36.08 14.34
N THR A 17 47.65 -35.41 15.47
CA THR A 17 47.83 -35.68 16.92
C THR A 17 48.05 -34.30 17.56
N GLU A 18 47.58 -34.07 18.79
CA GLU A 18 48.03 -33.00 19.69
C GLU A 18 49.52 -33.16 20.05
N LYS A 19 50.20 -32.03 20.33
CA LYS A 19 51.02 -31.91 21.54
C LYS A 19 51.43 -30.47 21.88
N ASP A 20 51.25 -30.18 23.16
CA ASP A 20 51.70 -29.04 23.95
C ASP A 20 53.18 -28.70 23.80
N SER A 21 53.56 -27.45 24.12
CA SER A 21 54.38 -27.15 25.31
C SER A 21 54.62 -25.65 25.50
N ALA A 22 54.69 -25.28 26.78
CA ALA A 22 54.64 -23.96 27.38
C ALA A 22 56.04 -23.32 27.63
N ASP A 23 55.99 -22.22 28.40
CA ASP A 23 57.05 -21.42 29.06
C ASP A 23 57.67 -20.29 28.21
N ASN A 24 57.89 -19.05 28.71
CA ASN A 24 58.13 -18.62 30.09
C ASN A 24 57.92 -17.09 30.30
N ASN A 25 57.09 -16.74 31.28
CA ASN A 25 57.25 -15.74 32.37
C ASN A 25 58.18 -14.49 32.22
N LYS A 26 57.64 -13.26 32.44
CA LYS A 26 57.94 -12.39 33.62
C LYS A 26 57.33 -10.96 33.56
N ASN A 27 56.41 -10.71 34.49
CA ASN A 27 56.41 -9.65 35.53
C ASN A 27 56.43 -8.14 35.16
N GLN A 28 55.36 -7.38 35.48
CA GLN A 28 55.34 -6.40 36.61
C GLN A 28 54.07 -5.50 36.65
N SER A 29 53.32 -5.66 37.75
CA SER A 29 52.71 -4.67 38.68
C SER A 29 51.99 -3.38 38.22
N LYS A 30 50.80 -3.20 38.84
CA LYS A 30 50.16 -2.01 39.45
C LYS A 30 49.07 -1.27 38.67
N GLY A 31 47.87 -1.27 39.28
CA GLY A 31 46.80 -0.30 39.01
C GLY A 31 45.41 -0.84 39.34
N SER A 32 45.03 -0.82 40.62
CA SER A 32 43.68 -1.11 41.11
C SER A 32 42.76 0.09 40.85
N ALA A 33 41.64 -0.11 40.16
CA ALA A 33 40.47 0.76 40.16
C ALA A 33 39.20 -0.12 40.25
N PRO A 34 38.15 0.31 40.97
CA PRO A 34 37.07 -0.59 41.37
C PRO A 34 36.17 -0.94 40.19
N ALA A 35 35.81 -2.21 40.11
CA ALA A 35 34.82 -2.74 39.20
C ALA A 35 33.44 -2.19 39.57
N SER A 36 32.96 -1.21 38.80
CA SER A 36 31.53 -0.90 38.75
C SER A 36 30.85 -2.05 38.02
N THR A 37 30.13 -2.88 38.79
CA THR A 37 29.14 -3.83 38.28
C THR A 37 28.12 -3.09 37.43
N MET A 38 28.33 -3.10 36.11
CA MET A 38 27.25 -2.86 35.15
C MET A 38 26.36 -4.10 35.21
N THR A 39 25.28 -3.99 35.98
CA THR A 39 24.11 -4.85 35.81
C THR A 39 23.69 -4.75 34.36
N ASP A 40 23.81 -5.87 33.64
CA ASP A 40 23.27 -6.09 32.32
C ASP A 40 21.75 -5.95 32.42
N ALA A 41 21.28 -4.71 32.27
CA ALA A 41 19.86 -4.43 32.10
C ALA A 41 19.53 -4.94 30.70
N THR A 42 19.10 -6.20 30.63
CA THR A 42 18.43 -6.76 29.47
C THR A 42 17.34 -5.78 29.05
N ALA A 43 17.63 -4.98 28.02
CA ALA A 43 16.68 -4.08 27.40
C ALA A 43 15.52 -4.95 26.94
N THR A 44 14.43 -4.93 27.69
CA THR A 44 13.22 -5.65 27.33
C THR A 44 12.66 -4.90 26.13
N SER A 45 13.02 -5.35 24.92
CA SER A 45 12.49 -4.78 23.69
C SER A 45 10.96 -4.84 23.77
N ALA A 46 10.30 -3.71 23.48
CA ALA A 46 8.84 -3.67 23.43
C ALA A 46 8.32 -4.83 22.56
N PRO A 47 7.22 -5.49 22.98
CA PRO A 47 6.68 -6.62 22.23
C PRO A 47 6.29 -6.20 20.81
N ALA A 48 6.53 -7.08 19.84
CA ALA A 48 6.20 -6.83 18.44
C ALA A 48 4.69 -6.62 18.26
N ILE A 49 4.31 -5.59 17.52
CA ILE A 49 2.91 -5.37 17.14
C ILE A 49 2.55 -6.23 15.93
N LYS A 50 1.30 -6.67 15.87
CA LYS A 50 0.77 -7.57 14.82
C LYS A 50 -0.39 -6.98 14.03
N ALA A 51 -0.85 -5.79 14.42
CA ALA A 51 -2.04 -5.12 13.87
C ALA A 51 -1.69 -3.76 13.26
N PRO A 52 -2.48 -3.27 12.28
CA PRO A 52 -2.35 -1.92 11.76
C PRO A 52 -2.54 -0.84 12.84
N PHE A 53 -1.88 0.31 12.67
CA PHE A 53 -2.18 1.49 13.48
C PHE A 53 -3.57 2.05 13.14
N PRO A 54 -4.40 2.38 14.14
CA PRO A 54 -5.76 2.87 13.88
C PRO A 54 -5.79 4.27 13.28
N HIS A 55 -4.82 5.12 13.62
CA HIS A 55 -4.77 6.52 13.23
C HIS A 55 -3.31 6.97 12.98
N PRO A 56 -3.10 8.00 12.14
CA PRO A 56 -1.80 8.66 12.03
C PRO A 56 -1.44 9.38 13.33
N LEU A 57 -0.17 9.78 13.47
CA LEU A 57 0.23 10.68 14.55
C LEU A 57 -0.44 12.06 14.36
N PRO A 58 -0.75 12.82 15.43
CA PRO A 58 -1.44 14.10 15.32
C PRO A 58 -0.77 15.14 14.41
N GLN A 59 0.56 15.09 14.29
CA GLN A 59 1.35 15.95 13.41
C GLN A 59 1.39 15.50 11.95
N CYS A 60 1.02 14.24 11.65
CA CYS A 60 0.99 13.71 10.30
C CYS A 60 -0.28 14.16 9.60
N LYS A 61 -0.21 15.34 8.98
CA LYS A 61 -1.33 15.97 8.28
C LYS A 61 -0.87 16.43 6.90
N PRO A 62 -1.70 16.27 5.85
CA PRO A 62 -1.37 16.81 4.55
C PRO A 62 -1.39 18.34 4.59
N ALA A 63 -0.64 18.97 3.69
CA ALA A 63 -0.82 20.39 3.47
C ALA A 63 -2.27 20.68 3.03
N PRO A 64 -2.87 21.80 3.47
CA PRO A 64 -4.19 22.19 3.00
C PRO A 64 -4.21 22.26 1.46
N PRO A 65 -5.24 21.72 0.80
CA PRO A 65 -5.35 21.82 -0.66
C PRO A 65 -5.43 23.29 -1.06
N ALA A 66 -4.82 23.62 -2.21
CA ALA A 66 -4.94 24.96 -2.77
C ALA A 66 -6.42 25.29 -3.02
N ALA A 67 -6.80 26.55 -2.73
CA ALA A 67 -8.13 27.04 -3.06
C ALA A 67 -8.36 26.91 -4.58
N LEU A 68 -9.57 26.50 -4.95
CA LEU A 68 -9.96 26.46 -6.35
C LEU A 68 -10.03 27.89 -6.91
N THR A 69 -9.52 28.08 -8.12
CA THR A 69 -9.78 29.32 -8.86
C THR A 69 -11.25 29.38 -9.28
N ASP A 70 -11.75 30.57 -9.64
CA ASP A 70 -13.14 30.72 -10.10
C ASP A 70 -13.48 29.81 -11.30
N ASP A 71 -12.52 29.62 -12.22
CA ASP A 71 -12.66 28.70 -13.35
C ASP A 71 -12.74 27.23 -12.89
N GLN A 72 -11.90 26.85 -11.93
CA GLN A 72 -11.92 25.50 -11.36
C GLN A 72 -13.22 25.24 -10.58
N GLU A 73 -13.69 26.20 -9.79
CA GLU A 73 -14.97 26.08 -9.08
C GLU A 73 -16.12 25.92 -10.07
N LYS A 74 -16.16 26.73 -11.14
CA LYS A 74 -17.16 26.61 -12.20
C LYS A 74 -17.14 25.21 -12.85
N LYS A 75 -15.97 24.69 -13.19
CA LYS A 75 -15.82 23.34 -13.78
C LYS A 75 -16.23 22.24 -12.82
N TYR A 76 -15.94 22.41 -11.53
CA TYR A 76 -16.40 21.48 -10.50
C TYR A 76 -17.94 21.47 -10.41
N GLN A 77 -18.58 22.64 -10.36
CA GLN A 77 -20.04 22.74 -10.31
C GLN A 77 -20.69 22.16 -11.58
N GLU A 78 -20.14 22.44 -12.76
CA GLU A 78 -20.61 21.86 -14.02
C GLU A 78 -20.55 20.32 -14.01
N LEU A 79 -19.42 19.75 -13.55
CA LEU A 79 -19.29 18.30 -13.41
C LEU A 79 -20.28 17.72 -12.39
N LEU A 80 -20.39 18.36 -11.21
CA LEU A 80 -21.30 17.91 -10.15
C LEU A 80 -22.75 17.87 -10.63
N GLU A 81 -23.21 18.93 -11.29
CA GLU A 81 -24.58 19.00 -11.81
C GLU A 81 -24.82 18.04 -12.97
N SER A 82 -23.79 17.67 -13.74
CA SER A 82 -23.89 16.60 -14.75
C SER A 82 -24.05 15.23 -14.08
N VAL A 83 -23.18 14.91 -13.12
CA VAL A 83 -23.17 13.61 -12.42
C VAL A 83 -24.43 13.41 -11.58
N LYS A 84 -25.00 14.46 -10.98
CA LYS A 84 -26.29 14.38 -10.26
C LYS A 84 -27.46 13.97 -11.16
N LYS A 85 -27.36 14.16 -12.47
CA LYS A 85 -28.39 13.77 -13.46
C LYS A 85 -28.22 12.34 -13.97
N TRP A 86 -27.21 11.62 -13.51
CA TRP A 86 -27.04 10.20 -13.86
C TRP A 86 -28.15 9.36 -13.22
N GLU A 87 -29.20 9.09 -13.99
CA GLU A 87 -30.32 8.24 -13.54
C GLU A 87 -29.99 6.75 -13.69
N LYS A 88 -29.42 6.38 -14.85
CA LYS A 88 -28.94 5.04 -15.15
C LYS A 88 -27.58 5.14 -15.81
N VAL A 89 -26.69 4.23 -15.44
CA VAL A 89 -25.35 4.13 -16.03
C VAL A 89 -25.10 2.69 -16.49
N PRO A 90 -24.26 2.48 -17.51
CA PRO A 90 -23.95 1.15 -18.02
C PRO A 90 -23.37 0.23 -16.94
N LYS A 91 -23.70 -1.06 -17.04
CA LYS A 91 -23.11 -2.11 -16.17
C LYS A 91 -21.75 -2.58 -16.64
N SER A 92 -21.46 -2.40 -17.93
CA SER A 92 -20.27 -2.94 -18.59
C SER A 92 -19.87 -2.11 -19.80
N THR A 93 -18.69 -2.41 -20.33
CA THR A 93 -18.11 -1.86 -21.56
C THR A 93 -18.58 -2.58 -22.82
N ALA A 94 -19.57 -3.47 -22.69
CA ALA A 94 -20.16 -4.20 -23.81
C ALA A 94 -20.79 -3.26 -24.84
N LYS A 95 -20.92 -3.68 -26.10
CA LYS A 95 -21.47 -2.86 -27.20
C LYS A 95 -22.92 -2.39 -26.99
N LYS A 96 -23.68 -3.13 -26.19
CA LYS A 96 -25.08 -2.83 -25.80
C LYS A 96 -25.23 -3.21 -24.33
N PRO A 97 -24.69 -2.38 -23.42
CA PRO A 97 -24.71 -2.72 -22.00
C PRO A 97 -26.13 -2.55 -21.47
N GLU A 98 -26.54 -3.42 -20.56
CA GLU A 98 -27.67 -3.12 -19.68
C GLU A 98 -27.29 -1.90 -18.82
N GLU A 99 -28.25 -1.01 -18.60
CA GLU A 99 -28.08 0.16 -17.73
C GLU A 99 -28.91 -0.01 -16.47
N GLU A 100 -28.34 0.37 -15.34
CA GLU A 100 -29.02 0.33 -14.04
C GLU A 100 -28.74 1.61 -13.24
N PRO A 101 -29.63 1.97 -12.30
CA PRO A 101 -29.42 3.11 -11.43
C PRO A 101 -28.11 3.00 -10.65
N LEU A 102 -27.58 4.16 -10.24
CA LEU A 102 -26.49 4.19 -9.27
C LEU A 102 -26.95 3.60 -7.94
N SER A 103 -26.20 2.64 -7.41
CA SER A 103 -26.36 2.14 -6.05
C SER A 103 -25.96 3.19 -5.01
N ASP A 104 -26.42 3.03 -3.77
CA ASP A 104 -26.03 3.93 -2.67
C ASP A 104 -24.51 3.98 -2.48
N ASP A 105 -23.81 2.85 -2.65
CA ASP A 105 -22.35 2.80 -2.52
C ASP A 105 -21.66 3.58 -3.66
N GLU A 106 -22.21 3.57 -4.87
CA GLU A 106 -21.70 4.39 -5.99
C GLU A 106 -21.97 5.87 -5.76
N ARG A 107 -23.17 6.22 -5.28
CA ARG A 107 -23.52 7.60 -4.93
C ARG A 107 -22.61 8.14 -3.84
N MET A 108 -22.31 7.34 -2.82
CA MET A 108 -21.38 7.68 -1.75
C MET A 108 -19.93 7.78 -2.26
N TRP A 109 -19.53 6.99 -3.25
CA TRP A 109 -18.19 7.07 -3.86
C TRP A 109 -17.99 8.36 -4.69
N LEU A 110 -19.06 8.90 -5.27
CA LEU A 110 -19.09 10.14 -6.06
C LEU A 110 -19.03 11.40 -5.16
N THR A 111 -18.02 11.48 -4.29
CA THR A 111 -17.77 12.62 -3.40
C THR A 111 -17.23 13.85 -4.12
N ARG A 112 -17.24 15.01 -3.45
CA ARG A 112 -16.59 16.23 -3.94
C ARG A 112 -15.14 15.98 -4.35
N GLU A 113 -14.36 15.35 -3.47
CA GLU A 113 -12.94 15.07 -3.68
C GLU A 113 -12.73 14.04 -4.79
N CYS A 114 -13.67 13.09 -4.96
CA CYS A 114 -13.67 12.20 -6.12
C CYS A 114 -13.78 12.99 -7.43
N LEU A 115 -14.78 13.85 -7.58
CA LEU A 115 -14.94 14.67 -8.78
C LEU A 115 -13.70 15.54 -9.05
N LEU A 116 -13.13 16.14 -8.00
CA LEU A 116 -11.92 16.94 -8.12
C LEU A 116 -10.69 16.12 -8.56
N ARG A 117 -10.54 14.87 -8.10
CA ARG A 117 -9.47 13.97 -8.60
C ARG A 117 -9.58 13.76 -10.10
N TYR A 118 -10.79 13.54 -10.63
CA TYR A 118 -10.98 13.36 -12.08
C TYR A 118 -10.73 14.65 -12.88
N LEU A 119 -11.12 15.81 -12.35
CA LEU A 119 -10.80 17.11 -12.96
C LEU A 119 -9.30 17.38 -13.00
N ARG A 120 -8.57 17.11 -11.91
CA ARG A 120 -7.10 17.20 -11.87
C ARG A 120 -6.45 16.22 -12.85
N ALA A 121 -6.97 15.01 -12.96
CA ALA A 121 -6.44 13.97 -13.85
C ALA A 121 -6.55 14.32 -15.35
N VAL A 122 -7.49 15.20 -15.72
CA VAL A 122 -7.58 15.78 -17.07
C VAL A 122 -7.02 17.21 -17.13
N LYS A 123 -6.24 17.61 -16.12
CA LYS A 123 -5.58 18.92 -16.02
C LYS A 123 -6.54 20.10 -16.14
N TRP A 124 -7.78 19.93 -15.66
CA TRP A 124 -8.84 20.93 -15.75
C TRP A 124 -9.19 21.38 -17.18
N THR A 125 -8.80 20.62 -18.20
CA THR A 125 -8.95 21.04 -19.61
C THR A 125 -10.36 20.84 -20.17
N SER A 126 -11.10 19.85 -19.67
CA SER A 126 -12.45 19.52 -20.16
C SER A 126 -13.28 18.82 -19.08
N VAL A 127 -14.46 19.38 -18.79
CA VAL A 127 -15.45 18.75 -17.90
C VAL A 127 -15.96 17.44 -18.51
N ALA A 128 -16.28 17.42 -19.80
CA ALA A 128 -16.71 16.21 -20.51
C ALA A 128 -15.67 15.09 -20.46
N ALA A 129 -14.37 15.41 -20.56
CA ALA A 129 -13.31 14.41 -20.42
C ALA A 129 -13.22 13.85 -18.99
N ALA A 130 -13.38 14.70 -17.97
CA ALA A 130 -13.43 14.26 -16.57
C ALA A 130 -14.65 13.36 -16.32
N GLU A 131 -15.82 13.78 -16.80
CA GLU A 131 -17.07 13.03 -16.69
C GLU A 131 -16.96 11.66 -17.37
N LYS A 132 -16.42 11.60 -18.59
CA LYS A 132 -16.20 10.34 -19.28
C LYS A 132 -15.30 9.40 -18.48
N ARG A 133 -14.17 9.87 -17.97
CA ARG A 133 -13.24 9.04 -17.17
C ARG A 133 -13.88 8.56 -15.88
N LEU A 134 -14.68 9.41 -15.24
CA LEU A 134 -15.43 9.07 -14.03
C LEU A 134 -16.44 7.95 -14.33
N LEU A 135 -17.22 8.07 -15.42
CA LEU A 135 -18.17 7.06 -15.86
C LEU A 135 -17.48 5.75 -16.23
N ASP A 136 -16.39 5.81 -16.99
CA ASP A 136 -15.56 4.64 -17.33
C ASP A 136 -15.11 3.91 -16.06
N THR A 137 -14.84 4.64 -14.97
CA THR A 137 -14.44 4.04 -13.70
C THR A 137 -15.60 3.40 -12.96
N VAL A 138 -16.78 4.02 -12.94
CA VAL A 138 -17.99 3.39 -12.37
C VAL A 138 -18.27 2.07 -13.08
N ILE A 139 -18.23 2.06 -14.42
CA ILE A 139 -18.41 0.85 -15.23
C ILE A 139 -17.33 -0.19 -14.90
N TRP A 140 -16.06 0.22 -14.85
CA TRP A 140 -14.96 -0.68 -14.50
C TRP A 140 -15.15 -1.29 -13.10
N ARG A 141 -15.56 -0.51 -12.09
CA ARG A 141 -15.80 -1.01 -10.73
C ARG A 141 -16.86 -2.12 -10.72
N ARG A 142 -17.92 -1.97 -11.53
CA ARG A 142 -18.97 -2.99 -11.69
C ARG A 142 -18.43 -4.27 -12.33
N GLU A 143 -17.73 -4.16 -13.46
CA GLU A 143 -17.18 -5.32 -14.19
C GLU A 143 -16.08 -6.03 -13.43
N TYR A 144 -15.18 -5.24 -12.82
CA TYR A 144 -14.04 -5.76 -12.09
C TYR A 144 -14.46 -6.35 -10.74
N GLY A 145 -15.60 -5.93 -10.21
CA GLY A 145 -16.12 -6.44 -8.94
C GLY A 145 -15.34 -5.93 -7.73
N THR A 146 -14.90 -4.67 -7.74
CA THR A 146 -14.12 -4.08 -6.63
C THR A 146 -14.83 -4.20 -5.27
N ASN A 147 -16.17 -4.12 -5.27
CA ASN A 147 -17.00 -4.28 -4.08
C ASN A 147 -17.38 -5.75 -3.78
N THR A 148 -17.00 -6.71 -4.63
CA THR A 148 -17.37 -8.13 -4.53
C THR A 148 -16.25 -9.01 -3.98
N PHE A 149 -15.00 -8.56 -4.03
CA PHE A 149 -13.88 -9.30 -3.46
C PHE A 149 -14.01 -9.37 -1.94
N THR A 150 -14.06 -10.58 -1.41
CA THR A 150 -14.16 -10.83 0.03
C THR A 150 -12.77 -10.99 0.66
N ALA A 151 -12.68 -10.75 1.97
CA ALA A 151 -11.48 -11.02 2.74
C ALA A 151 -11.04 -12.50 2.61
N ASP A 152 -12.00 -13.43 2.57
CA ASP A 152 -11.73 -14.86 2.42
C ASP A 152 -11.19 -15.21 1.03
N TYR A 153 -11.76 -14.62 -0.03
CA TYR A 153 -11.29 -14.84 -1.39
C TYR A 153 -9.85 -14.37 -1.58
N ILE A 154 -9.49 -13.24 -0.97
CA ILE A 154 -8.14 -12.64 -1.07
C ILE A 154 -7.15 -13.22 -0.06
N SER A 155 -7.60 -13.76 1.08
CA SER A 155 -6.76 -14.27 2.17
C SER A 155 -5.54 -15.08 1.71
N PRO A 156 -5.68 -16.07 0.80
CA PRO A 156 -4.55 -16.89 0.36
C PRO A 156 -3.42 -16.10 -0.31
N GLU A 157 -3.74 -14.96 -0.93
CA GLU A 157 -2.73 -14.09 -1.52
C GLU A 157 -1.88 -13.37 -0.48
N ASN A 158 -2.35 -13.26 0.76
CA ASN A 158 -1.70 -12.45 1.78
C ASN A 158 -1.21 -13.23 3.01
N GLU A 159 -1.28 -14.56 3.01
CA GLU A 159 -0.79 -15.42 4.10
C GLU A 159 0.67 -15.16 4.51
N THR A 160 1.50 -14.68 3.58
CA THR A 160 2.91 -14.34 3.84
C THR A 160 3.15 -12.87 4.17
N GLY A 161 2.11 -12.01 4.12
CA GLY A 161 2.24 -10.57 4.32
C GLY A 161 3.02 -9.88 3.21
N LYS A 162 2.79 -10.28 1.95
CA LYS A 162 3.42 -9.65 0.78
C LYS A 162 2.90 -8.26 0.48
N LEU A 163 1.65 -7.98 0.88
CA LEU A 163 1.06 -6.64 0.90
C LEU A 163 0.54 -6.35 2.31
N ILE A 164 1.05 -5.32 2.97
CA ILE A 164 0.58 -4.92 4.30
C ILE A 164 0.37 -3.42 4.37
N ILE A 165 -0.69 -2.99 5.05
CA ILE A 165 -0.91 -1.59 5.44
C ILE A 165 -0.49 -1.44 6.90
N LEU A 166 0.47 -0.56 7.17
CA LEU A 166 0.95 -0.30 8.52
C LEU A 166 1.48 1.13 8.64
N GLY A 167 0.89 1.91 9.55
CA GLY A 167 1.35 3.26 9.83
C GLY A 167 1.08 4.25 8.71
N TYR A 168 1.56 5.47 8.91
CA TYR A 168 1.24 6.62 8.08
C TYR A 168 2.48 7.50 7.81
N ASP A 169 2.56 8.07 6.62
CA ASP A 169 3.64 8.99 6.24
C ASP A 169 3.50 10.36 6.94
N ASN A 170 4.47 11.25 6.73
CA ASN A 170 4.48 12.60 7.30
C ASN A 170 3.25 13.45 6.90
N GLU A 171 2.54 13.08 5.84
CA GLU A 171 1.30 13.73 5.36
C GLU A 171 0.04 12.95 5.76
N GLY A 172 0.15 11.94 6.62
CA GLY A 172 -0.98 11.15 7.10
C GLY A 172 -1.49 10.12 6.08
N ARG A 173 -0.73 9.82 5.02
CA ARG A 173 -1.10 8.80 4.02
C ARG A 173 -0.87 7.40 4.59
N PRO A 174 -1.86 6.47 4.50
CA PRO A 174 -1.63 5.07 4.85
C PRO A 174 -0.47 4.49 4.05
N CYS A 175 0.46 3.81 4.74
CA CYS A 175 1.61 3.17 4.12
C CYS A 175 1.28 1.74 3.70
N LEU A 176 1.18 1.49 2.39
CA LEU A 176 1.03 0.16 1.79
C LEU A 176 2.42 -0.38 1.43
N TYR A 177 2.92 -1.30 2.23
CA TYR A 177 4.16 -2.02 1.96
C TYR A 177 3.91 -3.15 0.98
N MET A 178 4.86 -3.30 0.06
CA MET A 178 4.88 -4.30 -0.99
C MET A 178 6.24 -4.99 -0.95
N ASP A 179 6.23 -6.29 -0.67
CA ASP A 179 7.43 -7.12 -0.59
C ASP A 179 7.32 -8.29 -1.59
N PRO A 180 7.86 -8.11 -2.82
CA PRO A 180 7.83 -9.14 -3.85
C PRO A 180 8.58 -10.43 -3.46
N SER A 181 9.50 -10.39 -2.49
CA SER A 181 10.21 -11.60 -2.03
C SER A 181 9.28 -12.59 -1.34
N LYS A 182 8.20 -12.07 -0.73
CA LYS A 182 7.15 -12.82 -0.04
C LYS A 182 6.06 -13.35 -0.97
N GLN A 183 6.22 -13.25 -2.29
CA GLN A 183 5.28 -13.88 -3.24
C GLN A 183 5.13 -15.38 -2.93
N ASN A 184 3.88 -15.78 -2.68
CA ASN A 184 3.49 -17.09 -2.17
C ASN A 184 2.54 -17.86 -3.09
N THR A 185 2.03 -17.21 -4.14
CA THR A 185 1.05 -17.80 -5.07
C THR A 185 1.57 -17.81 -6.50
N GLU A 186 1.03 -18.74 -7.29
CA GLU A 186 1.21 -18.75 -8.74
C GLU A 186 0.50 -17.56 -9.40
N LYS A 187 1.01 -17.16 -10.57
CA LYS A 187 0.46 -16.03 -11.33
C LYS A 187 -0.99 -16.29 -11.69
N SER A 188 -1.85 -15.38 -11.26
CA SER A 188 -3.30 -15.44 -11.48
C SER A 188 -3.91 -14.05 -11.40
N ASP A 189 -5.15 -13.90 -11.87
CA ASP A 189 -5.90 -12.65 -11.73
C ASP A 189 -6.10 -12.27 -10.25
N ARG A 190 -6.15 -13.26 -9.35
CA ARG A 190 -6.26 -13.04 -7.92
C ARG A 190 -5.10 -12.23 -7.33
N GLN A 191 -3.91 -12.30 -7.92
CA GLN A 191 -2.79 -11.43 -7.52
C GLN A 191 -3.10 -9.94 -7.78
N VAL A 192 -3.77 -9.65 -8.90
CA VAL A 192 -4.18 -8.27 -9.25
C VAL A 192 -5.40 -7.87 -8.40
N HIS A 193 -6.35 -8.80 -8.16
CA HIS A 193 -7.45 -8.57 -7.23
C HIS A 193 -6.93 -8.24 -5.81
N ASN A 194 -5.89 -8.92 -5.33
CA ASN A 194 -5.27 -8.63 -4.04
C ASN A 194 -4.68 -7.21 -3.99
N LEU A 195 -3.99 -6.77 -5.05
CA LEU A 195 -3.48 -5.40 -5.11
C LEU A 195 -4.62 -4.37 -5.03
N VAL A 196 -5.68 -4.56 -5.82
CA VAL A 196 -6.84 -3.67 -5.83
C VAL A 196 -7.56 -3.69 -4.49
N PHE A 197 -7.75 -4.87 -3.90
CA PHE A 197 -8.35 -5.03 -2.58
C PHE A 197 -7.56 -4.29 -1.50
N MET A 198 -6.24 -4.49 -1.45
CA MET A 198 -5.36 -3.80 -0.49
C MET A 198 -5.32 -2.29 -0.72
N LEU A 199 -5.44 -1.83 -1.97
CA LEU A 199 -5.55 -0.40 -2.26
C LEU A 199 -6.87 0.18 -1.76
N GLU A 200 -8.00 -0.51 -1.94
CA GLU A 200 -9.30 -0.09 -1.38
C GLU A 200 -9.25 -0.08 0.16
N LYS A 201 -8.60 -1.07 0.80
CA LYS A 201 -8.39 -1.06 2.26
C LYS A 201 -7.52 0.11 2.73
N ALA A 202 -6.51 0.49 1.96
CA ALA A 202 -5.72 1.68 2.26
C ALA A 202 -6.57 2.96 2.12
N ILE A 203 -7.46 3.04 1.13
CA ILE A 203 -8.42 4.15 0.99
C ILE A 203 -9.42 4.17 2.17
N ASP A 204 -9.84 3.00 2.65
CA ASP A 204 -10.66 2.87 3.85
C ASP A 204 -9.97 3.43 5.09
N LEU A 205 -8.65 3.32 5.20
CA LEU A 205 -7.88 3.82 6.34
C LEU A 205 -7.48 5.30 6.23
N MET A 206 -7.78 5.99 5.13
CA MET A 206 -7.45 7.41 4.98
C MET A 206 -8.19 8.27 6.01
N PRO A 207 -7.49 9.07 6.83
CA PRO A 207 -8.13 10.05 7.70
C PRO A 207 -8.80 11.17 6.88
N ALA A 208 -9.61 11.99 7.54
CA ALA A 208 -10.22 13.17 6.91
C ALA A 208 -9.13 14.11 6.36
N GLY A 209 -9.32 14.60 5.14
CA GLY A 209 -8.36 15.46 4.44
C GLY A 209 -7.24 14.73 3.69
N VAL A 210 -7.10 13.41 3.87
CA VAL A 210 -6.13 12.59 3.11
C VAL A 210 -6.83 11.89 1.94
N GLU A 211 -6.27 12.07 0.75
CA GLU A 211 -6.79 11.51 -0.51
C GLU A 211 -5.85 10.48 -1.18
N SER A 212 -4.65 10.26 -0.64
CA SER A 212 -3.62 9.47 -1.33
C SER A 212 -2.90 8.48 -0.40
N VAL A 213 -2.28 7.47 -1.01
CA VAL A 213 -1.51 6.42 -0.32
C VAL A 213 -0.01 6.61 -0.51
N ALA A 214 0.78 6.10 0.44
CA ALA A 214 2.22 5.93 0.30
C ALA A 214 2.52 4.45 -0.02
N LEU A 215 3.12 4.19 -1.17
CA LEU A 215 3.55 2.85 -1.57
C LEU A 215 5.00 2.63 -1.16
N LEU A 216 5.28 1.56 -0.43
CA LEU A 216 6.62 1.20 0.06
C LEU A 216 7.03 -0.13 -0.56
N ILE A 217 7.83 -0.09 -1.62
CA ILE A 217 8.20 -1.27 -2.39
C ILE A 217 9.66 -1.63 -2.08
N ASN A 218 9.86 -2.81 -1.48
CA ASN A 218 11.20 -3.29 -1.16
C ASN A 218 11.50 -4.57 -1.93
N PHE A 219 12.47 -4.50 -2.84
CA PHE A 219 12.86 -5.62 -3.69
C PHE A 219 13.98 -6.49 -3.10
N LYS A 220 14.37 -6.27 -1.84
CA LYS A 220 15.38 -7.09 -1.15
C LYS A 220 15.00 -8.56 -1.22
N ASN A 221 15.95 -9.41 -1.61
CA ASN A 221 15.76 -10.86 -1.78
C ASN A 221 14.64 -11.27 -2.76
N SER A 222 14.11 -10.34 -3.56
CA SER A 222 13.22 -10.70 -4.66
C SER A 222 13.98 -11.49 -5.72
N THR A 223 13.25 -12.29 -6.49
CA THR A 223 13.78 -13.02 -7.64
C THR A 223 12.97 -12.68 -8.88
N SER A 224 13.58 -12.76 -10.06
CA SER A 224 12.91 -12.47 -11.33
C SER A 224 11.68 -13.36 -11.57
N ALA A 225 11.68 -14.60 -11.06
CA ALA A 225 10.54 -15.53 -11.17
C ALA A 225 9.31 -15.06 -10.39
N LYS A 226 9.53 -14.46 -9.21
CA LYS A 226 8.48 -13.94 -8.32
C LYS A 226 7.93 -12.57 -8.74
N ASN A 227 8.64 -11.88 -9.62
CA ASN A 227 8.21 -10.59 -10.12
C ASN A 227 7.00 -10.69 -11.08
N PRO A 228 6.18 -9.63 -11.14
CA PRO A 228 5.09 -9.54 -12.11
C PRO A 228 5.60 -9.72 -13.54
N SER A 229 4.82 -10.40 -14.38
CA SER A 229 5.07 -10.40 -15.82
C SER A 229 4.90 -8.99 -16.41
N LEU A 230 5.45 -8.73 -17.60
CA LEU A 230 5.20 -7.47 -18.32
C LEU A 230 3.70 -7.22 -18.57
N GLY A 231 2.93 -8.29 -18.82
CA GLY A 231 1.48 -8.22 -18.98
C GLY A 231 0.79 -7.77 -17.68
N GLN A 232 1.10 -8.41 -16.56
CA GLN A 232 0.58 -8.02 -15.24
C GLN A 232 1.01 -6.58 -14.87
N GLY A 233 2.26 -6.22 -15.16
CA GLY A 233 2.75 -4.85 -14.94
C GLY A 233 1.96 -3.80 -15.71
N LYS A 234 1.70 -4.04 -17.00
CA LYS A 234 0.86 -3.17 -17.84
C LYS A 234 -0.58 -3.12 -17.35
N GLN A 235 -1.16 -4.26 -16.96
CA GLN A 235 -2.51 -4.34 -16.41
C GLN A 235 -2.64 -3.50 -15.13
N VAL A 236 -1.72 -3.67 -14.18
CA VAL A 236 -1.68 -2.89 -12.94
C VAL A 236 -1.50 -1.40 -13.25
N LEU A 237 -0.60 -1.05 -14.16
CA LEU A 237 -0.39 0.35 -14.54
C LEU A 237 -1.67 0.98 -15.14
N ASN A 238 -2.36 0.24 -16.00
CA ASN A 238 -3.62 0.68 -16.59
C ASN A 238 -4.71 0.87 -15.52
N ILE A 239 -4.81 -0.03 -14.55
CA ILE A 239 -5.75 0.11 -13.42
C ILE A 239 -5.41 1.36 -12.60
N LEU A 240 -4.16 1.52 -12.20
CA LEU A 240 -3.74 2.65 -11.36
C LEU A 240 -3.93 4.00 -12.05
N GLN A 241 -3.55 4.12 -13.33
CA GLN A 241 -3.68 5.38 -14.08
C GLN A 241 -5.11 5.67 -14.52
N GLY A 242 -5.88 4.64 -14.85
CA GLY A 242 -7.25 4.76 -15.33
C GLY A 242 -8.24 5.02 -14.19
N GLN A 243 -8.18 4.19 -13.15
CA GLN A 243 -9.25 3.99 -12.17
C GLN A 243 -8.95 4.57 -10.80
N TYR A 244 -7.66 4.88 -10.54
CA TYR A 244 -7.19 5.47 -9.29
C TYR A 244 -6.44 6.80 -9.53
N PRO A 245 -7.03 7.75 -10.29
CA PRO A 245 -6.37 9.03 -10.53
C PRO A 245 -6.05 9.73 -9.21
N GLU A 246 -4.88 10.36 -9.14
CA GLU A 246 -4.44 11.17 -7.99
C GLU A 246 -4.34 10.40 -6.64
N ARG A 247 -4.46 9.07 -6.63
CA ARG A 247 -4.33 8.25 -5.40
C ARG A 247 -2.90 7.92 -5.02
N ASN A 248 -1.95 7.91 -5.96
CA ASN A 248 -0.54 7.77 -5.62
C ASN A 248 -0.01 9.09 -5.05
N GLY A 249 0.30 9.11 -3.75
CA GLY A 249 0.89 10.27 -3.09
C GLY A 249 2.42 10.21 -3.13
N LYS A 250 2.98 9.06 -2.75
CA LYS A 250 4.41 8.76 -2.79
C LYS A 250 4.64 7.29 -3.13
N SER A 251 5.71 7.00 -3.86
CA SER A 251 6.20 5.63 -4.05
C SER A 251 7.66 5.55 -3.64
N LEU A 252 7.95 4.98 -2.48
CA LEU A 252 9.29 4.76 -1.96
C LEU A 252 9.75 3.37 -2.38
N ILE A 253 10.86 3.30 -3.11
CA ILE A 253 11.31 2.08 -3.78
C ILE A 253 12.76 1.83 -3.39
N SER A 254 13.03 0.69 -2.76
CA SER A 254 14.35 0.32 -2.28
C SER A 254 14.83 -1.01 -2.84
N GLU A 255 16.15 -1.22 -2.78
CA GLU A 255 16.79 -2.52 -2.98
C GLU A 255 16.59 -3.09 -4.40
N LEU A 256 16.57 -2.19 -5.39
CA LEU A 256 16.35 -2.48 -6.81
C LEU A 256 17.44 -3.40 -7.40
N PRO A 257 17.16 -4.68 -7.66
CA PRO A 257 18.05 -5.54 -8.41
C PRO A 257 18.10 -5.08 -9.88
N TRP A 258 19.19 -5.41 -10.57
CA TRP A 258 19.42 -4.94 -11.95
C TRP A 258 18.24 -5.24 -12.90
N TYR A 259 17.55 -6.37 -12.72
CA TYR A 259 16.42 -6.76 -13.56
C TYR A 259 15.15 -5.95 -13.29
N VAL A 260 14.96 -5.42 -12.08
CA VAL A 260 13.85 -4.50 -11.78
C VAL A 260 14.11 -3.14 -12.43
N SER A 261 15.35 -2.67 -12.43
CA SER A 261 15.75 -1.47 -13.17
C SER A 261 15.48 -1.62 -14.67
N THR A 262 15.74 -2.80 -15.25
CA THR A 262 15.40 -3.11 -16.65
C THR A 262 13.89 -3.11 -16.88
N PHE A 263 13.11 -3.77 -16.02
CA PHE A 263 11.65 -3.77 -16.10
C PHE A 263 11.08 -2.35 -16.02
N PHE A 264 11.59 -1.53 -15.10
CA PHE A 264 11.16 -0.15 -14.95
C PHE A 264 11.45 0.68 -16.20
N LYS A 265 12.62 0.50 -16.84
CA LYS A 265 12.93 1.13 -18.13
C LYS A 265 11.92 0.76 -19.21
N LEU A 266 11.42 -0.48 -19.23
CA LEU A 266 10.43 -0.94 -20.20
C LEU A 266 9.04 -0.34 -19.98
N ILE A 267 8.62 -0.13 -18.72
CA ILE A 267 7.30 0.45 -18.41
C ILE A 267 7.31 1.98 -18.31
N SER A 268 8.47 2.60 -18.08
CA SER A 268 8.63 4.05 -17.88
C SER A 268 8.01 4.93 -18.98
N PRO A 269 8.02 4.56 -20.29
CA PRO A 269 7.31 5.34 -21.31
C PRO A 269 5.80 5.45 -21.11
N PHE A 270 5.21 4.49 -20.39
CA PHE A 270 3.78 4.48 -20.08
C PHE A 270 3.45 5.16 -18.75
N ILE A 271 4.45 5.66 -18.00
CA ILE A 271 4.24 6.33 -16.72
C ILE A 271 4.17 7.85 -16.94
N ASP A 272 3.05 8.45 -16.54
CA ASP A 272 2.86 9.91 -16.56
C ASP A 272 3.95 10.65 -15.75
N PRO A 273 4.46 11.81 -16.21
CA PRO A 273 5.51 12.57 -15.52
C PRO A 273 5.24 12.88 -14.04
N VAL A 274 4.01 13.24 -13.67
CA VAL A 274 3.65 13.53 -12.26
C VAL A 274 3.79 12.27 -11.41
N THR A 275 3.47 11.10 -11.98
CA THR A 275 3.69 9.82 -11.31
C THR A 275 5.18 9.56 -11.10
N LYS A 276 6.05 9.86 -12.07
CA LYS A 276 7.51 9.69 -11.93
C LYS A 276 8.10 10.56 -10.83
N GLU A 277 7.65 11.80 -10.68
CA GLU A 277 8.14 12.72 -9.64
C GLU A 277 7.85 12.21 -8.22
N LYS A 278 6.75 11.45 -8.06
CA LYS A 278 6.34 10.84 -6.79
C LYS A 278 7.15 9.59 -6.43
N MET A 279 7.92 9.03 -7.38
CA MET A 279 8.77 7.86 -7.15
C MET A 279 10.12 8.30 -6.57
N LYS A 280 10.49 7.73 -5.42
CA LYS A 280 11.75 7.99 -4.71
C LYS A 280 12.51 6.68 -4.63
N PHE A 281 13.70 6.66 -5.23
CA PHE A 281 14.49 5.44 -5.40
C PHE A 281 15.68 5.46 -4.45
N ASN A 282 15.79 4.43 -3.60
CA ASN A 282 16.87 4.22 -2.64
C ASN A 282 17.09 5.41 -1.67
N GLU A 283 16.07 6.24 -1.45
CA GLU A 283 16.08 7.24 -0.39
C GLU A 283 15.65 6.59 0.94
N PRO A 284 16.23 6.98 2.09
CA PRO A 284 15.80 6.48 3.39
C PRO A 284 14.32 6.74 3.65
N PHE A 285 13.57 5.71 4.02
CA PHE A 285 12.12 5.83 4.21
C PHE A 285 11.76 6.75 5.38
N GLY A 286 12.63 6.83 6.40
CA GLY A 286 12.50 7.75 7.54
C GLY A 286 12.49 9.24 7.18
N ASN A 287 12.91 9.62 5.96
CA ASN A 287 12.76 11.00 5.46
C ASN A 287 11.28 11.37 5.23
N PHE A 288 10.43 10.37 5.04
CA PHE A 288 9.03 10.54 4.63
C PHE A 288 8.04 10.01 5.65
N ILE A 289 8.48 9.17 6.59
CA ILE A 289 7.62 8.44 7.52
C ILE A 289 8.23 8.58 8.91
N PRO A 290 7.45 8.95 9.94
CA PRO A 290 7.95 9.01 11.31
C PRO A 290 8.52 7.65 11.74
N PRO A 291 9.66 7.60 12.46
CA PRO A 291 10.26 6.35 12.89
C PRO A 291 9.29 5.44 13.67
N SER A 292 8.46 6.02 14.54
CA SER A 292 7.43 5.32 15.33
C SER A 292 6.23 4.79 14.51
N GLN A 293 6.18 5.06 13.20
CA GLN A 293 5.19 4.57 12.25
C GLN A 293 5.82 3.68 11.15
N LEU A 294 7.15 3.53 11.17
CA LEU A 294 7.91 2.81 10.15
C LEU A 294 8.49 1.51 10.73
N MET A 295 8.37 0.41 9.98
CA MET A 295 8.94 -0.87 10.41
C MET A 295 10.46 -0.78 10.58
N LYS A 296 10.98 -1.47 11.61
CA LYS A 296 12.40 -1.48 11.95
C LYS A 296 13.30 -2.00 10.82
N ASN A 297 12.87 -3.03 10.10
CA ASN A 297 13.57 -3.55 8.92
C ASN A 297 13.50 -2.62 7.69
N TYR A 298 12.78 -1.49 7.77
CA TYR A 298 12.76 -0.40 6.81
C TYR A 298 13.42 0.88 7.35
N GLY A 299 14.06 0.81 8.51
CA GLY A 299 14.79 1.92 9.14
C GLY A 299 13.99 2.74 10.15
N GLY A 300 12.84 2.24 10.62
CA GLY A 300 12.07 2.87 11.70
C GLY A 300 12.26 2.21 13.07
N GLU A 301 11.28 2.39 13.94
CA GLU A 301 11.28 1.92 15.34
C GLU A 301 10.24 0.83 15.61
N VAL A 302 9.32 0.59 14.66
CA VAL A 302 8.21 -0.35 14.85
C VAL A 302 8.71 -1.79 14.67
N GLU A 303 8.74 -2.54 15.77
CA GLU A 303 8.90 -4.00 15.73
C GLU A 303 7.56 -4.61 15.31
N PHE A 304 7.44 -5.01 14.03
CA PHE A 304 6.22 -5.58 13.46
C PHE A 304 6.44 -7.04 13.06
N GLU A 305 5.55 -7.90 13.53
CA GLU A 305 5.51 -9.32 13.16
C GLU A 305 4.22 -9.62 12.40
N TYR A 306 4.35 -10.15 11.18
CA TYR A 306 3.18 -10.54 10.42
C TYR A 306 2.65 -11.90 10.89
N ASP A 307 1.48 -11.87 11.50
CA ASP A 307 0.70 -13.06 11.88
C ASP A 307 -0.64 -12.97 11.15
N HIS A 308 -0.83 -13.78 10.10
CA HIS A 308 -2.01 -13.69 9.25
C HIS A 308 -3.32 -13.84 10.04
N SER A 309 -3.32 -14.74 11.05
CA SER A 309 -4.49 -15.03 11.87
C SER A 309 -4.94 -13.85 12.76
N VAL A 310 -4.02 -12.91 13.02
CA VAL A 310 -4.28 -11.69 13.79
C VAL A 310 -4.46 -10.49 12.87
N TYR A 311 -3.51 -10.27 11.97
CA TYR A 311 -3.44 -9.09 11.11
C TYR A 311 -4.65 -9.01 10.17
N TRP A 312 -4.96 -10.10 9.48
CA TRP A 312 -5.98 -10.10 8.43
C TRP A 312 -7.40 -9.80 8.94
N PRO A 313 -7.93 -10.48 9.97
CA PRO A 313 -9.24 -10.10 10.52
C PRO A 313 -9.24 -8.69 11.12
N THR A 314 -8.14 -8.28 11.78
CA THR A 314 -8.06 -6.94 12.38
C THR A 314 -8.15 -5.83 11.34
N LEU A 315 -7.36 -5.91 10.25
CA LEU A 315 -7.41 -4.96 9.15
C LEU A 315 -8.83 -4.87 8.56
N ASN A 316 -9.44 -6.00 8.27
CA ASN A 316 -10.77 -6.04 7.65
C ASN A 316 -11.83 -5.45 8.58
N GLN A 317 -11.86 -5.82 9.85
CA GLN A 317 -12.80 -5.25 10.83
C GLN A 317 -12.64 -3.74 11.00
N MET A 318 -11.40 -3.24 11.02
CA MET A 318 -11.13 -1.80 11.07
C MET A 318 -11.71 -1.07 9.86
N CYS A 319 -11.42 -1.56 8.65
CA CYS A 319 -11.93 -0.96 7.41
C CYS A 319 -13.47 -1.04 7.35
N ASP A 320 -14.07 -2.15 7.75
CA ASP A 320 -15.52 -2.35 7.72
C ASP A 320 -16.23 -1.40 8.69
N LYS A 321 -15.67 -1.20 9.90
CA LYS A 321 -16.14 -0.20 10.85
C LYS A 321 -16.09 1.21 10.25
N LEU A 322 -14.95 1.60 9.67
CA LEU A 322 -14.79 2.93 9.07
C LEU A 322 -15.74 3.16 7.88
N ARG A 323 -15.98 2.14 7.04
CA ARG A 323 -16.97 2.23 5.96
C ARG A 323 -18.39 2.39 6.51
N ALA A 324 -18.75 1.67 7.56
CA ALA A 324 -20.06 1.80 8.21
C ALA A 324 -20.28 3.19 8.81
N GLU A 325 -19.27 3.74 9.50
CA GLU A 325 -19.33 5.11 10.06
C GLU A 325 -19.48 6.17 8.96
N ARG A 326 -18.72 6.05 7.86
CA ARG A 326 -18.82 6.95 6.71
C ARG A 326 -20.20 6.89 6.07
N LYS A 327 -20.73 5.68 5.89
CA LYS A 327 -22.08 5.47 5.35
C LYS A 327 -23.11 6.11 6.26
N ALA A 328 -23.07 5.89 7.57
CA ALA A 328 -23.98 6.50 8.52
C ALA A 328 -23.96 8.04 8.45
N ARG A 329 -22.77 8.66 8.40
CA ARG A 329 -22.64 10.11 8.22
C ARG A 329 -23.23 10.59 6.90
N TRP A 330 -22.91 9.94 5.79
CA TRP A 330 -23.45 10.27 4.46
C TRP A 330 -24.97 10.14 4.39
N GLU A 331 -25.54 9.10 5.02
CA GLU A 331 -26.99 8.90 5.12
C GLU A 331 -27.66 10.00 5.95
N SER A 332 -27.09 10.38 7.10
CA SER A 332 -27.60 11.50 7.92
C SER A 332 -27.55 12.85 7.21
N ARG A 333 -26.70 12.97 6.18
CA ARG A 333 -26.52 14.18 5.35
C ARG A 333 -27.37 14.13 4.07
N GLY A 334 -28.23 13.12 3.93
CA GLY A 334 -29.24 13.05 2.88
C GLY A 334 -28.83 12.28 1.63
N LYS A 335 -27.83 11.39 1.69
CA LYS A 335 -27.45 10.48 0.59
C LYS A 335 -27.09 11.20 -0.72
N GLN A 336 -26.36 12.31 -0.59
CA GLN A 336 -26.10 13.22 -1.72
C GLN A 336 -24.83 12.84 -2.48
N ILE A 337 -24.89 12.93 -3.81
CA ILE A 337 -23.70 12.95 -4.67
C ILE A 337 -22.99 14.28 -4.44
N GLY A 338 -21.66 14.25 -4.34
CA GLY A 338 -20.82 15.42 -4.12
C GLY A 338 -20.65 15.82 -2.65
N ASP A 339 -21.06 14.96 -1.70
CA ASP A 339 -20.73 15.21 -0.29
C ASP A 339 -19.21 15.15 -0.06
N SER A 340 -18.71 15.85 0.96
CA SER A 340 -17.27 15.95 1.21
C SER A 340 -16.75 14.72 1.95
N GLU A 341 -15.66 14.14 1.45
CA GLU A 341 -14.85 13.13 2.13
C GLU A 341 -14.39 13.63 3.51
N PHE A 342 -14.06 14.92 3.66
CA PHE A 342 -13.67 15.48 4.95
C PHE A 342 -14.79 15.32 5.98
N ALA A 343 -16.02 15.68 5.60
CA ALA A 343 -17.19 15.60 6.48
C ALA A 343 -17.59 14.15 6.79
N ILE A 344 -17.75 13.29 5.77
CA ILE A 344 -18.18 11.89 5.99
C ILE A 344 -17.12 11.03 6.69
N LYS A 345 -15.84 11.45 6.67
CA LYS A 345 -14.76 10.84 7.47
C LYS A 345 -14.66 11.40 8.90
N GLY A 346 -15.54 12.32 9.32
CA GLY A 346 -15.57 12.86 10.69
C GLY A 346 -14.61 14.02 10.93
N GLY A 347 -14.11 14.68 9.89
CA GLY A 347 -13.18 15.80 10.03
C GLY A 347 -13.76 17.02 10.75
N GLU A 348 -15.07 17.23 10.67
CA GLU A 348 -15.78 18.31 11.38
C GLU A 348 -15.83 18.04 12.91
N GLU A 349 -16.06 16.79 13.31
CA GLU A 349 -16.06 16.34 14.71
C GLU A 349 -14.67 16.51 15.34
N ALA A 350 -13.63 16.07 14.63
CA ALA A 350 -12.24 16.17 15.08
C ALA A 350 -11.71 17.62 15.14
N ALA A 351 -12.30 18.54 14.38
CA ALA A 351 -11.96 19.96 14.43
C ALA A 351 -12.69 20.71 15.56
N ALA A 352 -13.73 20.11 16.14
CA ALA A 352 -14.51 20.66 17.24
C ALA A 352 -14.03 20.19 18.63
N GLU A 353 -13.13 19.21 18.69
CA GLU A 353 -12.47 18.81 19.94
C GLU A 353 -11.43 19.88 20.36
N PRO A 354 -11.56 20.45 21.58
CA PRO A 354 -10.82 21.64 22.02
C PRO A 354 -9.33 21.43 22.30
#